data_AF-A0A7X0ETP5-F1
#
_entry.id   AF-A0A7X0ETP5-F1
#
_cell.length_a   1.000
_cell.length_b   1.000
_cell.length_c   1.000
_cell.angle_alpha   90.00
_cell.angle_beta   90.00
_cell.angle_gamma   90.00
#
_symmetry.space_group_name_H-M   'P 1'
#
loop_
_entity.id
_entity.type
_entity.pdbx_description
1 polymer ?
#
loop_
_entity_poly.entity_id
_entity_poly.type
_entity_poly.pdbx_seq_one_letter_code
_entity_poly.pdbx_strand_id
1 'polypeptide(L)'
;MVFRKLMAAFGAGVEVDTVLTNATVRPGEALKGVVHFRGGGSDYKVEGIFIDLTAVVEVESGDNEYKTTYSFLRQQVAGTFQLAAGAQHSQPFEIPMPWETPVSAVAGHPLPGMKLGVRTELALAGAIDKGDLDPLFVGPLPAQEHVLGALGRMGFQFKKADLERGTLYGSTMPFFQEIEYFAGGQWRRYFNELELTFIAGPRQMDVILEADKRGGFLTSSHDTYNRFTVHYDADPAAAEHALQRGLEQMARHRGWF
;
A
#
# COMPACT_ATOMS: atom_id res chain seq x y z
N MET A 1 -14.30 9.78 17.85
CA MET A 1 -14.23 8.88 19.02
C MET A 1 -15.27 7.78 18.86
N VAL A 2 -14.89 6.52 19.19
CA VAL A 2 -15.74 5.32 19.41
C VAL A 2 -16.21 4.64 18.09
N PHE A 3 -16.01 3.35 17.78
CA PHE A 3 -15.58 2.18 18.57
C PHE A 3 -15.24 0.94 17.71
N ARG A 4 -14.66 -0.07 18.40
CA ARG A 4 -14.37 -1.49 18.07
C ARG A 4 -12.91 -1.71 17.64
N LYS A 5 -11.97 -1.95 18.55
CA LYS A 5 -11.95 -3.01 19.59
C LYS A 5 -12.51 -4.32 19.02
N LEU A 6 -11.70 -4.97 18.20
CA LEU A 6 -11.77 -6.42 18.05
C LEU A 6 -11.35 -7.03 19.39
N MET A 7 -12.21 -7.91 19.89
CA MET A 7 -12.17 -8.57 21.17
C MET A 7 -10.78 -9.13 21.53
N ALA A 8 -10.02 -8.39 22.34
CA ALA A 8 -9.17 -9.01 23.34
C ALA A 8 -10.10 -9.86 24.20
N ALA A 9 -9.96 -11.18 24.11
CA ALA A 9 -10.70 -12.12 24.92
C ALA A 9 -10.56 -11.71 26.39
N PHE A 10 -11.66 -11.28 27.00
CA PHE A 10 -11.73 -11.01 28.42
C PHE A 10 -11.34 -12.31 29.16
N GLY A 11 -10.15 -12.29 29.78
CA GLY A 11 -9.77 -13.23 30.84
C GLY A 11 -9.31 -14.61 30.39
N ALA A 12 -8.17 -14.72 29.69
CA ALA A 12 -7.15 -15.76 29.85
C ALA A 12 -6.09 -15.64 28.75
N GLY A 13 -4.93 -15.03 29.03
CA GLY A 13 -3.78 -15.07 28.13
C GLY A 13 -3.00 -13.77 28.02
N VAL A 14 -1.99 -13.76 27.15
CA VAL A 14 -1.19 -12.58 26.82
C VAL A 14 -2.02 -11.61 25.97
N GLU A 15 -1.99 -10.32 26.33
CA GLU A 15 -2.62 -9.21 25.59
C GLU A 15 -1.55 -8.45 24.81
N VAL A 16 -1.87 -8.00 23.59
CA VAL A 16 -1.00 -7.21 22.70
C VAL A 16 -1.83 -6.10 22.08
N ASP A 17 -1.29 -4.89 22.06
CA ASP A 17 -1.90 -3.67 21.51
C ASP A 17 -0.79 -2.81 20.90
N THR A 18 -0.94 -2.43 19.64
CA THR A 18 0.06 -1.63 18.92
C THR A 18 -0.45 -0.23 18.72
N VAL A 19 0.37 0.76 19.10
CA VAL A 19 0.00 2.17 18.97
C VAL A 19 1.00 2.85 18.05
N LEU A 20 0.54 3.21 16.85
CA LEU A 20 1.32 3.98 15.90
C LEU A 20 1.44 5.44 16.37
N THR A 21 2.63 6.02 16.25
CA THR A 21 2.86 7.43 16.59
C THR A 21 2.08 8.35 15.65
N ASN A 22 2.09 8.02 14.36
CA ASN A 22 1.28 8.66 13.33
C ASN A 22 0.53 7.58 12.56
N ALA A 23 -0.78 7.75 12.37
CA ALA A 23 -1.58 6.84 11.57
C ALA A 23 -1.33 6.98 10.05
N THR A 24 -0.69 8.08 9.64
CA THR A 24 -0.31 8.35 8.25
C THR A 24 1.20 8.44 8.12
N VAL A 25 1.74 7.75 7.11
CA VAL A 25 3.17 7.73 6.75
C VAL A 25 3.30 7.82 5.23
N ARG A 26 4.44 8.24 4.70
CA ARG A 26 4.74 8.18 3.26
C ARG A 26 5.80 7.11 2.95
N PRO A 27 5.85 6.62 1.70
CA PRO A 27 6.94 5.74 1.28
C PRO A 27 8.32 6.38 1.55
N GLY A 28 9.29 5.56 2.00
CA GLY A 28 10.63 6.04 2.36
C GLY A 28 10.75 6.72 3.74
N GLU A 29 9.65 7.09 4.38
CA GLU A 29 9.67 7.59 5.77
C GLU A 29 9.79 6.45 6.78
N ALA A 30 9.98 6.81 8.06
CA ALA A 30 10.02 5.86 9.15
C ALA A 30 8.64 5.73 9.82
N LEU A 31 8.06 4.52 9.80
CA LEU A 31 6.90 4.17 10.61
C LEU A 31 7.34 3.91 12.05
N LYS A 32 6.76 4.65 12.99
CA LYS A 32 7.10 4.56 14.43
C LYS A 32 5.89 4.17 15.24
N GLY A 33 6.11 3.38 16.28
CA GLY A 33 5.06 2.98 17.20
C GLY A 33 5.59 2.31 18.45
N VAL A 34 4.67 1.88 19.30
CA VAL A 34 4.96 1.12 20.51
C VAL A 34 4.04 -0.08 20.57
N VAL A 35 4.60 -1.26 20.76
CA VAL A 35 3.85 -2.46 21.11
C VAL A 35 3.69 -2.50 22.62
N HIS A 36 2.47 -2.35 23.11
CA HIS A 36 2.10 -2.59 24.50
C HIS A 36 1.66 -4.05 24.64
N PHE A 37 2.15 -4.74 25.66
CA PHE A 37 1.77 -6.12 25.90
C PHE A 37 1.77 -6.46 27.38
N ARG A 38 0.92 -7.41 27.74
CA ARG A 38 0.72 -7.84 29.12
C ARG A 38 0.70 -9.36 29.24
N GLY A 39 1.47 -9.90 30.17
CA GLY A 39 1.47 -11.32 30.52
C GLY A 39 0.09 -11.77 31.03
N GLY A 40 -0.27 -13.02 30.72
CA GLY A 40 -1.50 -13.64 31.19
C GLY A 40 -1.41 -14.16 32.63
N GLY A 41 -2.11 -15.26 32.92
CA GLY A 41 -2.10 -15.89 34.25
C GLY A 41 -0.86 -16.74 34.57
N SER A 42 0.05 -16.93 33.62
CA SER A 42 1.27 -17.74 33.74
C SER A 42 2.45 -17.01 33.11
N ASP A 43 3.65 -17.45 33.46
CA ASP A 43 4.89 -16.99 32.82
C ASP A 43 4.99 -17.57 31.40
N TYR A 44 5.51 -16.78 30.47
CA TYR A 44 5.73 -17.17 29.07
C TYR A 44 7.16 -16.86 28.63
N LYS A 45 7.74 -17.72 27.80
CA LYS A 45 8.94 -17.38 27.04
C LYS A 45 8.53 -16.79 25.69
N VAL A 46 8.87 -15.52 25.48
CA VAL A 46 8.69 -14.83 24.20
C VAL A 46 9.90 -15.11 23.34
N GLU A 47 9.69 -15.56 22.10
CA GLU A 47 10.77 -15.86 21.14
C GLU A 47 11.18 -14.60 20.36
N GLY A 48 10.20 -13.72 20.11
CA GLY A 48 10.41 -12.40 19.54
C GLY A 48 9.11 -11.61 19.41
N ILE A 49 9.24 -10.34 19.12
CA ILE A 49 8.13 -9.48 18.67
C ILE A 49 8.43 -9.10 17.22
N PHE A 50 7.47 -9.33 16.33
CA PHE A 50 7.55 -9.04 14.91
C PHE A 50 6.47 -8.06 14.49
N ILE A 51 6.82 -7.19 13.56
CA ILE A 51 5.89 -6.30 12.88
C ILE A 51 5.89 -6.66 11.41
N ASP A 52 4.70 -6.89 10.87
CA ASP A 52 4.44 -7.15 9.47
C ASP A 52 3.67 -5.96 8.87
N LEU A 53 4.14 -5.40 7.76
CA LEU A 53 3.32 -4.55 6.91
C LEU A 53 2.51 -5.43 5.97
N THR A 54 1.19 -5.26 6.02
CA THR A 54 0.25 -6.15 5.33
C THR A 54 -0.61 -5.41 4.33
N ALA A 55 -1.03 -6.12 3.29
CA ALA A 55 -1.85 -5.59 2.21
C ALA A 55 -2.86 -6.64 1.74
N VAL A 56 -4.10 -6.23 1.48
CA VAL A 56 -5.09 -7.09 0.81
C VAL A 56 -4.91 -6.95 -0.70
N VAL A 57 -4.64 -8.07 -1.37
CA VAL A 57 -4.27 -8.17 -2.78
C VAL A 57 -5.27 -9.07 -3.51
N GLU A 58 -5.69 -8.65 -4.69
CA GLU A 58 -6.51 -9.40 -5.63
C GLU A 58 -5.64 -10.42 -6.39
N VAL A 59 -6.16 -11.65 -6.47
CA VAL A 59 -5.48 -12.78 -7.07
C VAL A 59 -6.39 -13.41 -8.11
N GLU A 60 -6.01 -13.23 -9.37
CA GLU A 60 -6.58 -13.98 -10.48
C GLU A 60 -6.03 -15.42 -10.51
N SER A 61 -6.93 -16.38 -10.69
CA SER A 61 -6.63 -17.81 -10.86
C SER A 61 -7.63 -18.45 -11.83
N GLY A 62 -7.29 -18.47 -13.12
CA GLY A 62 -8.21 -18.92 -14.17
C GLY A 62 -9.36 -17.92 -14.32
N ASP A 63 -10.60 -18.40 -14.27
CA ASP A 63 -11.80 -17.56 -14.32
C ASP A 63 -12.25 -17.03 -12.96
N ASN A 64 -11.45 -17.19 -11.90
CA ASN A 64 -11.78 -16.76 -10.54
C ASN A 64 -10.84 -15.68 -10.03
N GLU A 65 -11.41 -14.74 -9.28
CA GLU A 65 -10.70 -13.71 -8.52
C GLU A 65 -11.00 -13.90 -7.03
N TYR A 66 -9.97 -13.78 -6.19
CA TYR A 66 -10.13 -13.75 -4.74
C TYR A 66 -9.14 -12.79 -4.09
N LYS A 67 -9.45 -12.35 -2.87
CA LYS A 67 -8.56 -11.47 -2.10
C LYS A 67 -7.78 -12.25 -1.06
N THR A 68 -6.48 -11.99 -0.95
CA THR A 68 -5.62 -12.56 0.08
C THR A 68 -4.77 -11.48 0.76
N THR A 69 -4.35 -11.73 2.00
CA THR A 69 -3.50 -10.78 2.74
C THR A 69 -2.04 -11.16 2.59
N TYR A 70 -1.24 -10.30 1.97
CA TYR A 70 0.21 -10.43 1.87
C TYR A 70 0.88 -9.71 3.04
N SER A 71 1.96 -10.29 3.56
CA SER A 71 2.99 -9.55 4.31
C SER A 71 4.08 -9.16 3.31
N PHE A 72 4.32 -7.86 3.14
CA PHE A 72 5.30 -7.34 2.18
C PHE A 72 6.57 -6.80 2.85
N LEU A 73 6.56 -6.68 4.17
CA LEU A 73 7.73 -6.42 4.99
C LEU A 73 7.51 -7.05 6.36
N ARG A 74 8.51 -7.77 6.88
CA ARG A 74 8.51 -8.29 8.24
C ARG A 74 9.80 -7.91 8.94
N GLN A 75 9.68 -7.29 10.12
CA GLN A 75 10.81 -6.84 10.93
C GLN A 75 10.68 -7.38 12.36
N GLN A 76 11.76 -7.95 12.88
CA GLN A 76 11.85 -8.27 14.31
C GLN A 76 12.19 -7.00 15.09
N VAL A 77 11.37 -6.67 16.09
CA VAL A 77 11.51 -5.47 16.94
C VAL A 77 11.89 -5.81 18.38
N ALA A 78 11.80 -7.08 18.78
CA ALA A 78 12.37 -7.59 20.03
C ALA A 78 12.84 -9.05 19.87
N GLY A 79 13.93 -9.39 20.58
CA GLY A 79 14.46 -10.75 20.68
C GLY A 79 13.74 -11.60 21.72
N THR A 80 14.36 -12.71 22.12
CA THR A 80 13.82 -13.61 23.14
C THR A 80 13.90 -13.00 24.55
N PHE A 81 12.84 -13.14 25.34
CA PHE A 81 12.82 -12.75 26.76
C PHE A 81 11.74 -13.54 27.55
N GLN A 82 11.81 -13.45 28.88
CA GLN A 82 10.79 -14.01 29.76
C GLN A 82 9.73 -12.95 30.08
N LEU A 83 8.47 -13.26 29.82
CA LEU A 83 7.31 -12.46 30.18
C LEU A 83 6.66 -13.07 31.43
N ALA A 84 6.82 -12.42 32.57
CA ALA A 84 6.20 -12.86 33.82
C ALA A 84 4.67 -12.71 33.78
N ALA A 85 3.96 -13.56 34.54
CA ALA A 85 2.51 -13.51 34.70
C ALA A 85 2.05 -12.10 35.12
N GLY A 86 1.05 -11.57 34.42
CA GLY A 86 0.45 -10.26 34.69
C GLY A 86 1.32 -9.04 34.40
N ALA A 87 2.61 -9.22 34.07
CA ALA A 87 3.56 -8.12 33.88
C ALA A 87 3.23 -7.31 32.61
N GLN A 88 3.30 -5.99 32.72
CA GLN A 88 3.04 -5.07 31.62
C GLN A 88 4.36 -4.49 31.10
N HIS A 89 4.53 -4.54 29.78
CA HIS A 89 5.73 -4.10 29.09
C HIS A 89 5.37 -3.26 27.87
N SER A 90 6.37 -2.60 27.31
CA SER A 90 6.24 -1.82 26.09
C SER A 90 7.53 -1.88 25.29
N GLN A 91 7.41 -2.07 23.97
CA GLN A 91 8.52 -2.13 23.04
C GLN A 91 8.34 -1.08 21.93
N PRO A 92 9.12 0.02 21.92
CA PRO A 92 9.12 0.93 20.80
C PRO A 92 9.73 0.28 19.56
N PHE A 93 9.27 0.70 18.38
CA PHE A 93 9.86 0.30 17.10
C PHE A 93 9.92 1.46 16.11
N GLU A 94 10.83 1.32 15.15
CA GLU A 94 10.97 2.18 14.00
C GLU A 94 11.30 1.32 12.78
N ILE A 95 10.48 1.42 11.73
CA ILE A 95 10.59 0.60 10.52
C ILE A 95 10.64 1.53 9.31
N PRO A 96 11.68 1.43 8.44
CA PRO A 96 11.72 2.20 7.20
C PRO A 96 10.65 1.66 6.23
N MET A 97 9.77 2.55 5.77
CA MET A 97 8.73 2.21 4.80
C MET A 97 9.37 1.93 3.44
N PRO A 98 9.06 0.78 2.79
CA PRO A 98 9.49 0.53 1.42
C PRO A 98 9.04 1.66 0.48
N TRP A 99 9.89 2.03 -0.47
CA TRP A 99 9.56 3.09 -1.43
C TRP A 99 8.36 2.74 -2.32
N GLU A 100 8.15 1.45 -2.59
CA GLU A 100 7.03 0.93 -3.36
C GLU A 100 5.78 0.66 -2.51
N THR A 101 5.72 1.15 -1.26
CA THR A 101 4.52 0.98 -0.42
C THR A 101 3.31 1.63 -1.11
N PRO A 102 2.19 0.90 -1.29
CA PRO A 102 1.02 1.44 -1.99
C PRO A 102 0.40 2.65 -1.31
N VAL A 103 -0.16 3.56 -2.10
CA VAL A 103 -0.92 4.70 -1.58
C VAL A 103 -2.27 4.21 -1.07
N SER A 104 -2.58 4.39 0.21
CA SER A 104 -3.88 4.00 0.78
C SER A 104 -4.69 5.19 1.31
N ALA A 105 -4.15 6.40 1.24
CA ALA A 105 -4.87 7.63 1.55
C ALA A 105 -4.42 8.80 0.66
N VAL A 106 -5.35 9.62 0.20
CA VAL A 106 -5.08 10.83 -0.59
C VAL A 106 -5.80 12.00 0.06
N ALA A 107 -5.12 13.14 0.21
CA ALA A 107 -5.66 14.34 0.87
C ALA A 107 -6.25 14.07 2.27
N GLY A 108 -5.67 13.14 3.03
CA GLY A 108 -6.13 12.77 4.37
C GLY A 108 -7.35 11.83 4.41
N HIS A 109 -7.83 11.38 3.25
CA HIS A 109 -8.96 10.45 3.16
C HIS A 109 -8.49 9.07 2.68
N PRO A 110 -9.02 7.97 3.25
CA PRO A 110 -8.73 6.62 2.75
C PRO A 110 -9.07 6.49 1.26
N LEU A 111 -8.18 5.89 0.49
CA LEU A 111 -8.40 5.60 -0.92
C LEU A 111 -9.32 4.38 -1.04
N PRO A 112 -10.54 4.51 -1.60
CA PRO A 112 -11.48 3.39 -1.67
C PRO A 112 -10.90 2.18 -2.42
N GLY A 113 -11.05 0.99 -1.81
CA GLY A 113 -10.54 -0.28 -2.33
C GLY A 113 -9.20 -0.71 -1.71
N MET A 114 -8.43 0.22 -1.16
CA MET A 114 -7.15 -0.06 -0.51
C MET A 114 -7.32 -0.51 0.94
N LYS A 115 -6.64 -1.59 1.33
CA LYS A 115 -6.58 -2.10 2.70
C LYS A 115 -5.16 -2.51 3.05
N LEU A 116 -4.47 -1.66 3.80
CA LEU A 116 -3.15 -1.92 4.37
C LEU A 116 -3.26 -2.00 5.89
N GLY A 117 -2.34 -2.72 6.53
CA GLY A 117 -2.29 -2.79 7.99
C GLY A 117 -0.91 -3.08 8.56
N VAL A 118 -0.75 -2.77 9.84
CA VAL A 118 0.42 -3.13 10.66
C VAL A 118 -0.02 -4.29 11.53
N ARG A 119 0.49 -5.49 11.25
CA ARG A 119 0.23 -6.68 12.05
C ARG A 119 1.37 -6.86 13.03
N THR A 120 1.04 -6.97 14.31
CA THR A 120 1.99 -7.32 15.36
C THR A 120 1.85 -8.80 15.69
N GLU A 121 2.99 -9.47 15.86
CA GLU A 121 3.06 -10.86 16.33
C GLU A 121 4.03 -10.92 17.53
N LEU A 122 3.53 -11.42 18.65
CA LEU A 122 4.30 -11.78 19.82
C LEU A 122 4.38 -13.31 19.85
N ALA A 123 5.55 -13.82 19.44
CA ALA A 123 5.80 -15.24 19.28
C ALA A 123 6.04 -15.91 20.63
N LEU A 124 5.27 -16.94 20.96
CA LEU A 124 5.27 -17.59 22.28
C LEU A 124 5.73 -19.04 22.20
N ALA A 125 6.81 -19.37 22.91
CA ALA A 125 7.33 -20.73 22.94
C ALA A 125 6.30 -21.71 23.54
N GLY A 126 5.89 -22.71 22.76
CA GLY A 126 4.96 -23.75 23.19
C GLY A 126 3.52 -23.26 23.44
N ALA A 127 3.14 -22.09 22.94
CA ALA A 127 1.79 -21.56 23.03
C ALA A 127 1.34 -20.94 21.69
N ILE A 128 0.07 -20.55 21.61
CA ILE A 128 -0.46 -19.84 20.44
C ILE A 128 0.04 -18.39 20.49
N ASP A 129 0.67 -17.94 19.41
CA ASP A 129 1.13 -16.55 19.25
C ASP A 129 -0.02 -15.56 19.44
N LYS A 130 0.32 -14.38 19.96
CA LYS A 130 -0.62 -13.28 20.15
C LYS A 130 -0.24 -12.12 19.26
N GLY A 131 -1.18 -11.20 19.04
CA GLY A 131 -0.95 -10.14 18.09
C GLY A 131 -2.08 -9.15 18.04
N ASP A 132 -1.89 -8.20 17.14
CA ASP A 132 -2.78 -7.09 16.88
C ASP A 132 -2.72 -6.74 15.39
N LEU A 133 -3.73 -6.01 14.89
CA LEU A 133 -3.79 -5.51 13.52
C LEU A 133 -4.37 -4.10 13.50
N ASP A 134 -3.51 -3.13 13.19
CA ASP A 134 -3.88 -1.74 13.00
C ASP A 134 -4.03 -1.38 11.53
N PRO A 135 -4.97 -0.49 11.16
CA PRO A 135 -5.01 0.07 9.82
C PRO A 135 -3.79 0.96 9.55
N LEU A 136 -3.23 0.86 8.34
CA LEU A 136 -2.12 1.68 7.87
C LEU A 136 -2.58 2.62 6.76
N PHE A 137 -2.43 3.93 6.97
CA PHE A 137 -2.69 4.92 5.93
C PHE A 137 -1.38 5.44 5.35
N VAL A 138 -1.23 5.29 4.04
CA VAL A 138 -0.02 5.68 3.31
C VAL A 138 -0.39 6.82 2.37
N GLY A 139 0.18 7.98 2.63
CA GLY A 139 0.03 9.14 1.76
C GLY A 139 0.92 9.00 0.50
N PRO A 140 0.50 9.56 -0.65
CA PRO A 140 1.36 9.63 -1.83
C PRO A 140 2.66 10.39 -1.55
N LEU A 141 3.71 10.14 -2.33
CA LEU A 141 4.87 11.02 -2.43
C LEU A 141 4.46 12.36 -3.09
N PRO A 142 5.19 13.47 -2.86
CA PRO A 142 4.88 14.75 -3.51
C PRO A 142 4.76 14.65 -5.04
N ALA A 143 5.66 13.89 -5.69
CA ALA A 143 5.59 13.66 -7.13
C ALA A 143 4.33 12.87 -7.56
N GLN A 144 3.89 11.91 -6.75
CA GLN A 144 2.64 11.17 -6.98
C GLN A 144 1.43 12.11 -6.81
N GLU A 145 1.43 12.98 -5.79
CA GLU A 145 0.36 13.99 -5.60
C GLU A 145 0.21 14.90 -6.84
N HIS A 146 1.33 15.31 -7.45
CA HIS A 146 1.30 16.11 -8.68
C HIS A 146 0.63 15.36 -9.84
N VAL A 147 0.95 14.09 -10.05
CA VAL A 147 0.35 13.25 -11.10
C VAL A 147 -1.16 13.05 -10.84
N LEU A 148 -1.53 12.66 -9.62
CA LEU A 148 -2.92 12.46 -9.21
C LEU A 148 -3.75 13.75 -9.38
N GLY A 149 -3.19 14.89 -8.96
CA GLY A 149 -3.82 16.19 -9.10
C GLY A 149 -3.95 16.65 -10.56
N ALA A 150 -2.95 16.36 -11.40
CA ALA A 150 -2.99 16.67 -12.82
C ALA A 150 -4.09 15.89 -13.55
N LEU A 151 -4.25 14.59 -13.27
CA LEU A 151 -5.35 13.80 -13.81
C LEU A 151 -6.72 14.40 -13.45
N GLY A 152 -6.91 14.80 -12.20
CA GLY A 152 -8.13 15.48 -11.76
C GLY A 152 -8.40 16.79 -12.54
N ARG A 153 -7.37 17.62 -12.75
CA ARG A 153 -7.47 18.86 -13.56
C ARG A 153 -7.79 18.58 -15.04
N MET A 154 -7.25 17.49 -15.58
CA MET A 154 -7.54 17.03 -16.95
C MET A 154 -8.94 16.42 -17.10
N GLY A 155 -9.67 16.28 -16.00
CA GLY A 155 -11.07 15.85 -15.95
C GLY A 155 -11.26 14.36 -15.64
N PHE A 156 -10.18 13.58 -15.48
CA PHE A 156 -10.29 12.18 -15.08
C PHE A 156 -10.94 12.07 -13.70
N GLN A 157 -11.82 11.07 -13.56
CA GLN A 157 -12.60 10.86 -12.34
C GLN A 157 -12.20 9.53 -11.71
N PHE A 158 -11.79 9.55 -10.45
CA PHE A 158 -11.41 8.34 -9.72
C PHE A 158 -12.55 7.31 -9.73
N LYS A 159 -12.22 6.06 -10.06
CA LYS A 159 -13.15 4.93 -10.13
C LYS A 159 -12.93 3.98 -8.95
N LYS A 160 -11.75 3.39 -8.83
CA LYS A 160 -11.34 2.52 -7.72
C LYS A 160 -9.80 2.44 -7.64
N ALA A 161 -9.30 1.84 -6.58
CA ALA A 161 -7.92 1.37 -6.52
C ALA A 161 -7.86 0.02 -5.82
N ASP A 162 -6.93 -0.82 -6.27
CA ASP A 162 -6.70 -2.17 -5.76
C ASP A 162 -5.21 -2.53 -5.87
N LEU A 163 -4.89 -3.71 -5.36
CA LEU A 163 -3.57 -4.31 -5.47
C LEU A 163 -3.70 -5.60 -6.24
N GLU A 164 -3.02 -5.69 -7.37
CA GLU A 164 -3.03 -6.85 -8.22
C GLU A 164 -1.81 -7.72 -7.97
N ARG A 165 -2.01 -9.03 -7.83
CA ARG A 165 -0.91 -9.97 -7.66
C ARG A 165 -0.05 -10.02 -8.92
N GLY A 166 1.24 -9.77 -8.77
CA GLY A 166 2.21 -9.80 -9.85
C GLY A 166 3.37 -8.85 -9.58
N THR A 167 4.47 -9.01 -10.30
CA THR A 167 5.62 -8.12 -10.18
C THR A 167 5.87 -7.45 -11.52
N LEU A 168 5.79 -6.12 -11.53
CA LEU A 168 6.08 -5.32 -12.72
C LEU A 168 7.58 -5.26 -12.99
N TYR A 169 7.97 -5.09 -14.26
CA TYR A 169 9.37 -4.90 -14.61
C TYR A 169 9.96 -3.66 -13.90
N GLY A 170 10.99 -3.87 -13.09
CA GLY A 170 11.64 -2.82 -12.28
C GLY A 170 11.05 -2.65 -10.88
N SER A 171 10.00 -3.39 -10.52
CA SER A 171 9.44 -3.46 -9.17
C SER A 171 10.06 -4.60 -8.37
N THR A 172 10.14 -4.43 -7.05
CA THR A 172 10.54 -5.50 -6.11
C THR A 172 9.37 -6.12 -5.35
N MET A 173 8.14 -5.60 -5.55
CA MET A 173 6.95 -6.04 -4.83
C MET A 173 6.29 -7.26 -5.49
N PRO A 174 5.65 -8.15 -4.70
CA PRO A 174 4.90 -9.31 -5.21
C PRO A 174 3.48 -8.96 -5.70
N PHE A 175 3.14 -7.67 -5.68
CA PHE A 175 1.91 -7.08 -6.19
C PHE A 175 2.23 -5.67 -6.68
N PHE A 176 1.30 -5.06 -7.41
CA PHE A 176 1.37 -3.64 -7.80
C PHE A 176 0.02 -2.97 -7.58
N GLN A 177 0.04 -1.65 -7.41
CA GLN A 177 -1.17 -0.86 -7.21
C GLN A 177 -1.68 -0.34 -8.55
N GLU A 178 -2.96 -0.56 -8.82
CA GLU A 178 -3.67 0.13 -9.89
C GLU A 178 -4.59 1.19 -9.30
N ILE A 179 -4.53 2.40 -9.84
CA ILE A 179 -5.47 3.48 -9.55
C ILE A 179 -6.24 3.74 -10.84
N GLU A 180 -7.51 3.37 -10.84
CA GLU A 180 -8.37 3.47 -12.01
C GLU A 180 -9.15 4.78 -12.07
N TYR A 181 -9.30 5.30 -13.27
CA TYR A 181 -10.04 6.51 -13.57
C TYR A 181 -10.97 6.30 -14.75
N PHE A 182 -12.19 6.85 -14.66
CA PHE A 182 -12.98 7.15 -15.85
C PHE A 182 -12.36 8.34 -16.59
N ALA A 183 -12.23 8.21 -17.91
CA ALA A 183 -11.75 9.28 -18.76
C ALA A 183 -12.71 10.48 -18.70
N GLY A 184 -12.12 11.68 -18.75
CA GLY A 184 -12.85 12.94 -18.65
C GLY A 184 -12.36 14.01 -19.61
N GLY A 185 -13.09 15.12 -19.65
CA GLY A 185 -12.75 16.27 -20.50
C GLY A 185 -12.54 15.87 -21.97
N GLN A 186 -11.44 16.33 -22.54
CA GLN A 186 -11.07 16.02 -23.93
C GLN A 186 -10.63 14.57 -24.16
N TRP A 187 -10.38 13.79 -23.09
CA TRP A 187 -9.83 12.44 -23.18
C TRP A 187 -10.89 11.36 -23.39
N ARG A 188 -12.17 11.66 -23.10
CA ARG A 188 -13.31 10.75 -23.32
C ARG A 188 -13.50 10.29 -24.76
N ARG A 189 -12.96 11.04 -25.73
CA ARG A 189 -12.98 10.65 -27.14
C ARG A 189 -11.90 9.64 -27.51
N TYR A 190 -10.93 9.40 -26.63
CA TYR A 190 -9.79 8.53 -26.89
C TYR A 190 -9.79 7.29 -25.99
N PHE A 191 -10.26 7.42 -24.76
CA PHE A 191 -10.27 6.36 -23.74
C PHE A 191 -11.63 6.34 -23.02
N ASN A 192 -12.07 5.18 -22.55
CA ASN A 192 -13.14 5.08 -21.56
C ASN A 192 -12.55 5.11 -20.14
N GLU A 193 -11.46 4.37 -19.93
CA GLU A 193 -10.80 4.21 -18.64
C GLU A 193 -9.27 4.32 -18.75
N LEU A 194 -8.64 4.79 -17.67
CA LEU A 194 -7.19 4.90 -17.50
C LEU A 194 -6.78 4.26 -16.18
N GLU A 195 -5.84 3.34 -16.23
CA GLU A 195 -5.14 2.75 -15.10
C GLU A 195 -3.81 3.47 -14.90
N LEU A 196 -3.48 3.75 -13.64
CA LEU A 196 -2.26 4.41 -13.22
C LEU A 196 -1.55 3.55 -12.18
N THR A 197 -0.27 3.25 -12.44
CA THR A 197 0.60 2.51 -11.53
C THR A 197 1.91 3.28 -11.30
N PHE A 198 2.39 3.26 -10.05
CA PHE A 198 3.68 3.85 -9.67
C PHE A 198 4.67 2.76 -9.26
N ILE A 199 5.91 2.88 -9.75
CA ILE A 199 7.07 2.16 -9.20
C ILE A 199 8.00 3.21 -8.61
N ALA A 200 7.86 3.46 -7.31
CA ALA A 200 8.60 4.51 -6.62
C ALA A 200 9.93 3.99 -6.06
N GLY A 201 10.99 4.78 -6.25
CA GLY A 201 12.30 4.59 -5.63
C GLY A 201 12.72 5.81 -4.82
N PRO A 202 13.97 5.86 -4.32
CA PRO A 202 14.45 6.96 -3.46
C PRO A 202 14.71 8.29 -4.18
N ARG A 203 14.87 8.29 -5.50
CA ARG A 203 15.25 9.49 -6.28
C ARG A 203 14.30 9.81 -7.43
N GLN A 204 13.54 8.81 -7.85
CA GLN A 204 12.65 8.88 -9.00
C GLN A 204 11.56 7.83 -8.83
N MET A 205 10.48 7.99 -9.58
CA MET A 205 9.47 6.97 -9.78
C MET A 205 9.26 6.74 -11.27
N ASP A 206 8.91 5.52 -11.64
CA ASP A 206 8.27 5.27 -12.92
C ASP A 206 6.76 5.38 -12.77
N VAL A 207 6.15 6.03 -13.74
CA VAL A 207 4.71 6.13 -13.92
C VAL A 207 4.33 5.26 -15.11
N ILE A 208 3.38 4.38 -14.90
CA ILE A 208 2.85 3.48 -15.91
C ILE A 208 1.38 3.84 -16.11
N LEU A 209 1.00 4.00 -17.38
CA LEU A 209 -0.35 4.33 -17.81
C LEU A 209 -0.87 3.25 -18.75
N GLU A 210 -2.09 2.82 -18.51
CA GLU A 210 -2.77 1.86 -19.38
C GLU A 210 -4.22 2.29 -19.64
N ALA A 211 -4.73 2.06 -20.86
CA ALA A 211 -6.07 2.52 -21.23
C ALA A 211 -6.95 1.44 -21.86
N ASP A 212 -8.21 1.38 -21.43
CA ASP A 212 -9.24 0.42 -21.85
C ASP A 212 -8.82 -1.06 -21.83
N LYS A 213 -8.05 -1.44 -20.82
CA LYS A 213 -7.87 -2.86 -20.51
C LYS A 213 -9.21 -3.45 -20.09
N ARG A 214 -9.61 -4.54 -20.72
CA ARG A 214 -10.67 -5.42 -20.22
C ARG A 214 -10.00 -6.60 -19.55
N GLY A 215 -9.73 -6.49 -18.25
CA GLY A 215 -9.31 -7.59 -17.38
C GLY A 215 -7.88 -8.10 -17.61
N GLY A 216 -6.97 -7.71 -16.72
CA GLY A 216 -5.71 -8.41 -16.50
C GLY A 216 -4.61 -8.22 -17.56
N PHE A 217 -3.36 -8.37 -17.12
CA PHE A 217 -2.13 -8.15 -17.90
C PHE A 217 -1.82 -9.16 -19.01
N LEU A 218 -2.79 -9.98 -19.45
CA LEU A 218 -2.47 -11.10 -20.34
C LEU A 218 -2.51 -10.77 -21.84
N THR A 219 -2.99 -9.59 -22.26
CA THR A 219 -2.92 -9.16 -23.67
C THR A 219 -2.86 -7.63 -23.86
N SER A 220 -1.85 -6.93 -23.32
CA SER A 220 -1.66 -5.52 -23.68
C SER A 220 -1.09 -5.41 -25.10
N SER A 221 -1.91 -4.98 -26.07
CA SER A 221 -1.41 -4.41 -27.32
C SER A 221 -0.51 -3.20 -26.98
N HIS A 222 0.61 -3.03 -27.68
CA HIS A 222 1.53 -1.90 -27.47
C HIS A 222 0.85 -0.52 -27.57
N ASP A 223 -0.34 -0.43 -28.17
CA ASP A 223 -1.06 0.82 -28.42
C ASP A 223 -1.82 1.38 -27.20
N THR A 224 -1.87 0.66 -26.07
CA THR A 224 -2.62 1.05 -24.86
C THR A 224 -1.76 1.25 -23.63
N TYR A 225 -0.43 1.31 -23.78
CA TYR A 225 0.54 1.35 -22.70
C TYR A 225 1.52 2.53 -22.84
N ASN A 226 1.82 3.21 -21.74
CA ASN A 226 2.92 4.20 -21.69
C ASN A 226 3.66 4.11 -20.35
N ARG A 227 4.98 4.29 -20.39
CA ARG A 227 5.82 4.38 -19.18
C ARG A 227 6.79 5.54 -19.30
N PHE A 228 6.88 6.35 -18.25
CA PHE A 228 7.85 7.43 -18.16
C PHE A 228 8.37 7.58 -16.74
N THR A 229 9.58 8.12 -16.61
CA THR A 229 10.24 8.36 -15.34
C THR A 229 10.02 9.80 -14.89
N VAL A 230 9.72 10.00 -13.61
CA VAL A 230 9.66 11.29 -12.92
C VAL A 230 10.76 11.34 -11.87
N HIS A 231 11.74 12.21 -12.06
CA HIS A 231 12.77 12.48 -11.06
C HIS A 231 12.26 13.46 -10.00
N TYR A 232 12.56 13.21 -8.73
CA TYR A 232 12.03 14.03 -7.62
C TYR A 232 12.70 15.40 -7.49
N ASP A 233 13.87 15.58 -8.09
CA ASP A 233 14.60 16.85 -8.15
C ASP A 233 14.22 17.70 -9.38
N ALA A 234 13.37 17.18 -10.27
CA ALA A 234 12.86 17.92 -11.40
C ALA A 234 11.77 18.94 -10.99
N ASP A 235 11.51 19.90 -11.88
CA ASP A 235 10.39 20.83 -11.74
C ASP A 235 9.07 20.03 -11.61
N PRO A 236 8.20 20.32 -10.63
CA PRO A 236 6.89 19.68 -10.51
C PRO A 236 6.06 19.67 -11.80
N ALA A 237 6.17 20.73 -12.63
CA ALA A 237 5.50 20.80 -13.92
C ALA A 237 6.02 19.75 -14.93
N ALA A 238 7.24 19.25 -14.75
CA ALA A 238 7.81 18.20 -15.61
C ALA A 238 7.00 16.89 -15.51
N ALA A 239 6.51 16.53 -14.33
CA ALA A 239 5.66 15.36 -14.13
C ALA A 239 4.33 15.50 -14.88
N GLU A 240 3.69 16.66 -14.79
CA GLU A 240 2.43 16.95 -15.49
C GLU A 240 2.62 16.99 -17.01
N HIS A 241 3.71 17.60 -17.49
CA HIS A 241 4.03 17.59 -18.92
C HIS A 241 4.36 16.19 -19.44
N ALA A 242 5.04 15.35 -18.64
CA ALA A 242 5.32 13.96 -19.01
C ALA A 242 4.03 13.13 -19.08
N LEU A 243 3.14 13.29 -18.10
CA LEU A 243 1.81 12.70 -18.09
C LEU A 243 1.02 13.09 -19.35
N GLN A 244 0.94 14.39 -19.66
CA GLN A 244 0.22 14.86 -20.84
C GLN A 244 0.79 14.25 -22.13
N ARG A 245 2.13 14.25 -22.30
CA ARG A 245 2.76 13.63 -23.47
C ARG A 245 2.49 12.13 -23.56
N GLY A 246 2.49 11.42 -22.43
CA GLY A 246 2.15 10.00 -22.37
C GLY A 246 0.73 9.73 -22.87
N LEU A 247 -0.24 10.49 -22.37
CA LEU A 247 -1.65 10.41 -22.81
C LEU A 247 -1.81 10.75 -24.31
N GLU A 248 -1.13 11.79 -24.81
CA GLU A 248 -1.15 12.15 -26.23
C GLU A 248 -0.56 11.04 -27.12
N GLN A 249 0.55 10.41 -26.68
CA GLN A 249 1.14 9.28 -27.39
C GLN A 249 0.17 8.10 -27.47
N MET A 250 -0.46 7.72 -26.35
CA MET A 250 -1.46 6.65 -26.31
C MET A 250 -2.65 6.97 -27.25
N ALA A 251 -3.12 8.22 -27.26
CA ALA A 251 -4.22 8.63 -28.13
C ALA A 251 -3.86 8.56 -29.63
N ARG A 252 -2.60 8.86 -30.01
CA ARG A 252 -2.13 8.79 -31.41
C ARG A 252 -2.04 7.37 -31.94
N HIS A 253 -1.53 6.42 -31.14
CA HIS A 253 -1.35 5.03 -31.58
C HIS A 253 -2.67 4.32 -31.90
N ARG A 254 -3.78 4.82 -31.37
CA ARG A 254 -5.11 4.33 -31.72
C ARG A 254 -5.60 4.77 -33.10
N GLY A 255 -4.87 5.63 -33.82
CA GLY A 255 -5.14 6.05 -35.20
C GLY A 255 -6.07 7.25 -35.36
N TRP A 256 -6.17 8.11 -34.34
CA TRP A 256 -7.21 9.15 -34.24
C TRP A 256 -6.67 10.59 -34.45
N PHE A 257 -5.50 10.71 -35.07
CA PHE A 257 -4.88 11.96 -35.55
C PHE A 257 -4.34 11.80 -36.97
#